data_AF-A0A069PG19-F1
#
_entry.id   AF-A0A069PG19-F1
#
_cell.length_a   1.000
_cell.length_b   1.000
_cell.length_c   1.000
_cell.angle_alpha   90.00
_cell.angle_beta   90.00
_cell.angle_gamma   90.00
#
_symmetry.space_group_name_H-M   'P 1'
#
loop_
_entity.id
_entity.type
_entity.pdbx_description
1 polymer ?
#
loop_
_entity_poly.entity_id
_entity_poly.type
_entity_poly.pdbx_seq_one_letter_code
_entity_poly.pdbx_strand_id
1 'polypeptide(L)'
;MPEKKTVKRAEAAKRAGKSPGTQAGAFVKEQIDHIREGRHGAKSAKQAIAIGLSEARRSGVAVKAPKKGATSEATRKKAAKDAAAGAHKTKKSASTESKSKRSAVSTRVLKREGTKAASHTALSRQSHASASRRSAADRSAAAKKGWATRRKAASARHASR
;
A
#
# COMPACT_ATOMS: atom_id res chain seq x y z
N MET A 1 -2.31 -4.66 -12.01
CA MET A 1 -2.52 -3.25 -12.43
C MET A 1 -3.82 -2.87 -11.77
N PRO A 2 -3.80 -1.83 -10.93
CA PRO A 2 -4.93 -1.47 -10.08
C PRO A 2 -6.10 -0.98 -10.93
N GLU A 3 -7.32 -1.22 -10.45
CA GLU A 3 -8.52 -0.76 -11.12
C GLU A 3 -8.63 0.77 -11.07
N LYS A 4 -9.29 1.35 -12.08
CA LYS A 4 -9.55 2.80 -12.14
C LYS A 4 -10.25 3.30 -10.88
N LYS A 5 -11.12 2.48 -10.27
CA LYS A 5 -11.85 2.78 -9.03
C LYS A 5 -10.90 3.04 -7.85
N THR A 6 -9.79 2.30 -7.77
CA THR A 6 -8.82 2.41 -6.68
C THR A 6 -7.99 3.66 -6.80
N VAL A 7 -7.55 3.99 -8.01
CA VAL A 7 -6.83 5.24 -8.29
C VAL A 7 -7.72 6.44 -7.94
N LYS A 8 -9.00 6.44 -8.37
CA LYS A 8 -9.97 7.48 -8.00
C LYS A 8 -10.15 7.63 -6.49
N ARG A 9 -10.23 6.51 -5.75
CA ARG A 9 -10.33 6.53 -4.27
C ARG A 9 -9.07 7.13 -3.62
N ALA A 10 -7.88 6.77 -4.12
CA ALA A 10 -6.62 7.33 -3.63
C ALA A 10 -6.50 8.83 -3.93
N GLU A 11 -6.93 9.27 -5.11
CA GLU A 11 -6.99 10.69 -5.47
C GLU A 11 -8.02 11.45 -4.62
N ALA A 12 -9.21 10.90 -4.39
CA ALA A 12 -10.20 11.51 -3.50
C ALA A 12 -9.65 11.66 -2.07
N ALA A 13 -8.93 10.65 -1.56
CA ALA A 13 -8.24 10.74 -0.29
C ALA A 13 -7.16 11.83 -0.30
N LYS A 14 -6.42 11.99 -1.41
CA LYS A 14 -5.44 13.07 -1.58
C LYS A 14 -6.11 14.45 -1.60
N ARG A 15 -7.20 14.63 -2.35
CA ARG A 15 -8.00 15.87 -2.40
C ARG A 15 -8.54 16.23 -1.02
N ALA A 16 -8.97 15.24 -0.25
CA ALA A 16 -9.40 15.41 1.14
C ALA A 16 -8.23 15.61 2.14
N GLY A 17 -7.00 15.83 1.67
CA GLY A 17 -5.83 16.09 2.52
C GLY A 17 -5.39 14.90 3.38
N LYS A 18 -5.84 13.68 3.08
CA LYS A 18 -5.50 12.49 3.87
C LYS A 18 -4.04 12.08 3.66
N SER A 19 -3.46 11.42 4.66
CA SER A 19 -2.06 11.01 4.65
C SER A 19 -1.74 10.02 3.51
N PRO A 20 -0.48 9.92 3.03
CA PRO A 20 -0.10 8.95 1.99
C PRO A 20 -0.39 7.49 2.36
N GLY A 21 -0.31 7.14 3.65
CA GLY A 21 -0.68 5.80 4.13
C GLY A 21 -2.17 5.51 3.97
N THR A 22 -3.03 6.52 4.19
CA THR A 22 -4.47 6.42 3.98
C THR A 22 -4.81 6.31 2.49
N GLN A 23 -4.12 7.06 1.63
CA GLN A 23 -4.27 6.95 0.18
C GLN A 23 -3.88 5.55 -0.32
N ALA A 24 -2.75 5.03 0.17
CA ALA A 24 -2.26 3.69 -0.17
C ALA A 24 -3.17 2.55 0.32
N GLY A 25 -3.94 2.80 1.38
CA GLY A 25 -4.91 1.84 1.92
C GLY A 25 -5.94 1.37 0.89
N ALA A 26 -6.28 2.21 -0.10
CA ALA A 26 -7.18 1.81 -1.20
C ALA A 26 -6.60 0.64 -2.02
N PHE A 27 -5.30 0.68 -2.33
CA PHE A 27 -4.61 -0.37 -3.09
C PHE A 27 -4.41 -1.65 -2.28
N VAL A 28 -4.10 -1.52 -0.99
CA VAL A 28 -3.99 -2.69 -0.10
C VAL A 28 -5.34 -3.37 0.05
N LYS A 29 -6.43 -2.59 0.19
CA LYS A 29 -7.78 -3.14 0.26
C LYS A 29 -8.17 -3.85 -1.04
N GLU A 30 -7.94 -3.23 -2.19
CA GLU A 30 -8.20 -3.86 -3.49
C GLU A 30 -7.43 -5.18 -3.64
N GLN A 31 -6.14 -5.22 -3.28
CA GLN A 31 -5.35 -6.43 -3.36
C GLN A 31 -5.89 -7.56 -2.46
N ILE A 32 -6.37 -7.21 -1.27
CA ILE A 32 -7.02 -8.17 -0.35
C ILE A 32 -8.34 -8.66 -0.92
N ASP A 33 -9.15 -7.75 -1.49
CA ASP A 33 -10.42 -8.08 -2.12
C ASP A 33 -10.19 -9.03 -3.32
N HIS A 34 -9.22 -8.76 -4.20
CA HIS A 34 -8.86 -9.65 -5.32
C HIS A 34 -8.41 -11.04 -4.87
N ILE A 35 -7.74 -11.15 -3.71
CA ILE A 35 -7.37 -12.44 -3.14
C ILE A 35 -8.59 -13.18 -2.59
N ARG A 36 -9.52 -12.47 -1.94
CA ARG A 36 -10.78 -13.06 -1.43
C ARG A 36 -11.70 -13.52 -2.56
N GLU A 37 -11.76 -12.76 -3.64
CA GLU A 37 -12.49 -13.08 -4.87
C GLU A 37 -11.86 -14.23 -5.67
N GLY A 38 -10.68 -14.74 -5.27
CA GLY A 38 -10.01 -15.85 -5.96
C GLY A 38 -9.33 -15.47 -7.28
N ARG A 39 -9.17 -14.17 -7.59
CA ARG A 39 -8.49 -13.72 -8.82
C ARG A 39 -7.02 -14.17 -8.87
N HIS A 40 -6.38 -14.17 -7.70
CA HIS A 40 -5.03 -14.69 -7.45
C HIS A 40 -4.81 -14.89 -5.93
N GLY A 41 -3.84 -15.69 -5.52
CA GLY A 41 -3.48 -15.85 -4.11
C GLY A 41 -2.29 -15.01 -3.64
N ALA A 42 -1.89 -15.24 -2.39
CA ALA A 42 -0.63 -14.78 -1.83
C ALA A 42 -0.11 -15.77 -0.78
N LYS A 43 1.22 -15.88 -0.65
CA LYS A 43 1.90 -16.73 0.35
C LYS A 43 1.61 -16.27 1.78
N SER A 44 1.41 -14.97 1.99
CA SER A 44 1.19 -14.40 3.33
C SER A 44 0.48 -13.05 3.27
N ALA A 45 -0.14 -12.66 4.39
CA ALA A 45 -0.72 -11.33 4.57
C ALA A 45 0.31 -10.20 4.34
N LYS A 46 1.57 -10.41 4.75
CA LYS A 46 2.67 -9.45 4.53
C LYS A 46 2.96 -9.27 3.04
N GLN A 47 2.90 -10.34 2.26
CA GLN A 47 3.08 -10.27 0.81
C GLN A 47 1.90 -9.54 0.14
N ALA A 48 0.65 -9.83 0.52
CA ALA A 48 -0.52 -9.15 -0.01
C ALA A 48 -0.44 -7.63 0.21
N ILE A 49 -0.10 -7.21 1.43
CA ILE A 49 0.11 -5.79 1.76
C ILE A 49 1.26 -5.20 0.94
N ALA A 50 2.37 -5.93 0.77
CA ALA A 50 3.52 -5.46 0.01
C ALA A 50 3.20 -5.25 -1.48
N ILE A 51 2.41 -6.14 -2.10
CA ILE A 51 1.94 -5.99 -3.48
C ILE A 51 1.10 -4.72 -3.61
N GLY A 52 0.10 -4.54 -2.73
CA GLY A 52 -0.74 -3.34 -2.72
C GLY A 52 0.06 -2.04 -2.54
N LEU A 53 1.06 -2.03 -1.65
CA LEU A 53 1.94 -0.87 -1.46
C LEU A 53 2.86 -0.61 -2.67
N SER A 54 3.30 -1.65 -3.38
CA SER A 54 4.06 -1.49 -4.65
C SER A 54 3.18 -0.89 -5.75
N GLU A 55 1.92 -1.31 -5.85
CA GLU A 55 0.96 -0.71 -6.80
C GLU A 55 0.65 0.74 -6.45
N ALA A 56 0.48 1.07 -5.17
CA ALA A 56 0.27 2.45 -4.72
C ALA A 56 1.42 3.37 -5.14
N ARG A 57 2.68 2.96 -4.91
CA ARG A 57 3.87 3.73 -5.30
C ARG A 57 3.94 3.94 -6.81
N ARG A 58 3.75 2.88 -7.59
CA ARG A 58 3.74 2.95 -9.06
C ARG A 58 2.60 3.80 -9.63
N SER A 59 1.54 3.99 -8.84
CA SER A 59 0.40 4.86 -9.20
C SER A 59 0.58 6.31 -8.72
N GLY A 60 1.75 6.67 -8.20
CA GLY A 60 2.07 8.04 -7.80
C GLY A 60 1.69 8.41 -6.37
N VAL A 61 1.29 7.45 -5.53
CA VAL A 61 1.08 7.72 -4.10
C VAL A 61 2.44 7.88 -3.40
N ALA A 62 2.61 8.96 -2.65
CA ALA A 62 3.85 9.32 -1.95
C ALA A 62 4.15 8.46 -0.71
N VAL A 63 4.12 7.13 -0.86
CA VAL A 63 4.49 6.18 0.20
C VAL A 63 5.99 6.02 0.26
N LYS A 64 6.60 6.50 1.35
CA LYS A 64 8.04 6.37 1.58
C LYS A 64 8.50 4.90 1.52
N ALA A 65 9.74 4.71 1.07
CA ALA A 65 10.40 3.42 1.18
C ALA A 65 10.63 3.06 2.67
N PRO A 66 10.67 1.76 3.02
CA PRO A 66 11.04 1.35 4.37
C PRO A 66 12.41 1.88 4.80
N LYS A 67 12.57 2.20 6.08
CA LYS A 67 13.87 2.60 6.66
C LYS A 67 14.91 1.48 6.50
N LYS A 68 16.20 1.82 6.50
CA LYS A 68 17.29 0.83 6.56
C LYS A 68 17.08 -0.06 7.80
N GLY A 69 17.30 -1.37 7.65
CA GLY A 69 17.07 -2.37 8.70
C GLY A 69 15.61 -2.83 8.88
N ALA A 70 14.62 -2.12 8.32
CA ALA A 70 13.21 -2.53 8.48
C ALA A 70 12.80 -3.70 7.55
N THR A 71 13.43 -3.81 6.39
CA THR A 71 13.22 -4.88 5.41
C THR A 71 14.53 -5.20 4.68
N SER A 72 14.56 -6.30 3.92
CA SER A 72 15.70 -6.62 3.07
C SER A 72 16.04 -5.47 2.12
N GLU A 73 17.33 -5.36 1.79
CA GLU A 73 17.83 -4.30 0.92
C GLU A 73 17.18 -4.35 -0.47
N ALA A 74 16.99 -5.54 -1.02
CA ALA A 74 16.27 -5.74 -2.28
C ALA A 74 14.85 -5.16 -2.24
N THR A 75 14.09 -5.41 -1.16
CA THR A 75 12.73 -4.89 -0.99
C THR A 75 12.73 -3.36 -0.89
N ARG A 76 13.69 -2.79 -0.15
CA ARG A 76 13.84 -1.34 0.00
C ARG A 76 14.21 -0.67 -1.33
N LYS A 77 15.19 -1.20 -2.06
CA LYS A 77 15.57 -0.73 -3.41
C LYS A 77 14.39 -0.83 -4.37
N LYS A 78 13.63 -1.92 -4.32
CA LYS A 78 12.41 -2.09 -5.12
C LYS A 78 11.37 -1.03 -4.81
N ALA A 79 11.11 -0.74 -3.53
CA ALA A 79 10.18 0.30 -3.13
C ALA A 79 10.60 1.69 -3.63
N ALA A 80 11.90 2.00 -3.62
CA ALA A 80 12.43 3.25 -4.19
C ALA A 80 12.24 3.30 -5.71
N LYS A 81 12.54 2.22 -6.44
CA LYS A 81 12.28 2.11 -7.89
C LYS A 81 10.80 2.28 -8.22
N ASP A 82 9.91 1.67 -7.45
CA ASP A 82 8.47 1.79 -7.64
C ASP A 82 7.97 3.23 -7.41
N ALA A 83 8.56 3.94 -6.43
CA ALA A 83 8.26 5.36 -6.21
C ALA A 83 8.77 6.25 -7.35
N ALA A 84 10.00 6.01 -7.83
CA ALA A 84 10.55 6.73 -8.98
C ALA A 84 9.72 6.51 -10.25
N ALA A 85 9.27 5.27 -10.48
CA ALA A 85 8.41 4.91 -11.60
C ALA A 85 7.00 5.55 -11.54
N GLY A 86 6.52 5.90 -10.34
CA GLY A 86 5.28 6.64 -10.16
C GLY A 86 5.44 8.16 -10.21
N ALA A 87 6.64 8.67 -9.91
CA ALA A 87 6.94 10.11 -9.90
C ALA A 87 7.19 10.67 -11.31
N HIS A 88 7.83 9.90 -12.18
CA HIS A 88 8.10 10.31 -13.54
C HIS A 88 7.21 9.57 -14.53
N LYS A 89 6.58 10.29 -15.47
CA LYS A 89 6.06 9.71 -16.71
C LYS A 89 7.21 9.45 -17.70
N THR A 90 8.37 8.96 -17.22
CA THR A 90 9.51 8.70 -18.08
C THR A 90 9.17 7.60 -19.09
N LYS A 91 9.57 7.82 -20.35
CA LYS A 91 9.53 6.78 -21.39
C LYS A 91 10.30 5.57 -20.87
N LYS A 92 9.66 4.41 -20.87
CA LYS A 92 10.28 3.17 -20.41
C LYS A 92 11.40 2.78 -21.38
N SER A 93 12.53 2.34 -20.84
CA SER A 93 13.50 1.54 -21.59
C SER A 93 12.79 0.37 -22.27
N ALA A 94 13.13 0.16 -23.55
CA ALA A 94 12.61 -0.89 -24.41
C ALA A 94 13.05 -2.26 -23.89
N SER A 95 12.32 -2.80 -22.92
CA SER A 95 12.32 -4.23 -22.70
C SER A 95 11.68 -4.89 -23.92
N THR A 96 12.38 -5.86 -24.52
CA THR A 96 11.86 -6.69 -25.62
C THR A 96 10.61 -7.47 -25.20
N GLU A 97 10.42 -7.72 -23.89
CA GLU A 97 9.19 -8.30 -23.35
C GLU A 97 8.09 -7.27 -23.11
N SER A 98 6.92 -7.55 -23.69
CA SER A 98 5.73 -6.74 -23.52
C SER A 98 5.29 -6.65 -22.04
N LYS A 99 4.72 -5.51 -21.67
CA LYS A 99 4.14 -5.29 -20.33
C LYS A 99 3.04 -6.32 -20.03
N SER A 100 2.27 -6.73 -21.04
CA SER A 100 1.21 -7.72 -20.86
C SER A 100 1.78 -9.08 -20.49
N LYS A 101 2.84 -9.54 -21.17
CA LYS A 101 3.49 -10.82 -20.90
C LYS A 101 4.03 -10.91 -19.47
N ARG A 102 4.78 -9.90 -19.02
CA ARG A 102 5.26 -9.83 -17.62
C ARG A 102 4.13 -9.82 -16.60
N SER A 103 3.04 -9.12 -16.90
CA SER A 103 1.87 -9.09 -16.02
C SER A 103 1.18 -10.46 -15.95
N ALA A 104 1.02 -11.13 -17.09
CA ALA A 104 0.40 -12.46 -17.18
C ALA A 104 1.22 -13.51 -16.43
N VAL A 105 2.55 -13.49 -16.55
CA VAL A 105 3.44 -14.38 -15.80
C VAL A 105 3.30 -14.13 -14.29
N SER A 106 3.33 -12.86 -13.86
CA SER A 106 3.17 -12.52 -12.44
C SER A 106 1.83 -13.01 -11.88
N THR A 107 0.73 -12.81 -12.63
CA THR A 107 -0.59 -13.29 -12.25
C THR A 107 -0.65 -14.83 -12.21
N ARG A 108 -0.05 -15.52 -13.19
CA ARG A 108 -0.03 -16.99 -13.22
C ARG A 108 0.70 -17.57 -12.02
N VAL A 109 1.81 -16.95 -11.59
CA VAL A 109 2.52 -17.36 -10.37
C VAL A 109 1.65 -17.15 -9.14
N LEU A 110 1.01 -15.99 -8.99
CA LEU A 110 0.15 -15.70 -7.83
C LEU A 110 -1.10 -16.59 -7.80
N LYS A 111 -1.63 -17.03 -8.94
CA LYS A 111 -2.77 -17.96 -9.00
C LYS A 111 -2.46 -19.36 -8.44
N ARG A 112 -1.18 -19.74 -8.32
CA ARG A 112 -0.76 -20.99 -7.66
C ARG A 112 -0.81 -20.89 -6.13
N GLU A 113 -0.90 -19.68 -5.60
CA GLU A 113 -0.99 -19.43 -4.16
C GLU A 113 -2.44 -19.51 -3.67
N GLY A 114 -2.62 -19.81 -2.38
CA GLY A 114 -3.93 -19.83 -1.75
C GLY A 114 -4.49 -18.45 -1.37
N THR A 115 -5.77 -18.42 -1.00
CA THR A 115 -6.48 -17.19 -0.56
C THR A 115 -6.36 -16.92 0.94
N LYS A 116 -5.83 -17.89 1.72
CA LYS A 116 -5.70 -17.81 3.19
C LYS A 116 -4.96 -16.56 3.68
N ALA A 117 -4.05 -16.01 2.87
CA ALA A 117 -3.32 -14.78 3.16
C ALA A 117 -4.23 -13.55 3.38
N ALA A 118 -5.42 -13.54 2.79
CA ALA A 118 -6.40 -12.46 2.93
C ALA A 118 -7.49 -12.75 3.98
N SER A 119 -7.37 -13.86 4.71
CA SER A 119 -8.28 -14.21 5.80
C SER A 119 -8.21 -13.19 6.94
N HIS A 120 -9.32 -13.04 7.66
CA HIS A 120 -9.40 -12.15 8.80
C HIS A 120 -8.31 -12.47 9.84
N THR A 121 -8.13 -13.76 10.16
CA THR A 121 -7.12 -14.23 11.11
C THR A 121 -5.70 -13.90 10.66
N ALA A 122 -5.35 -14.08 9.37
CA ALA A 122 -4.01 -13.76 8.88
C ALA A 122 -3.70 -12.26 8.96
N LEU A 123 -4.67 -11.40 8.63
CA LEU A 123 -4.53 -9.95 8.70
C LEU A 123 -4.47 -9.46 10.15
N SER A 124 -5.27 -10.06 11.04
CA SER A 124 -5.25 -9.77 12.48
C SER A 124 -3.89 -10.12 13.08
N ARG A 125 -3.37 -11.32 12.83
CA ARG A 125 -2.04 -11.75 13.28
C ARG A 125 -0.94 -10.81 12.83
N GLN A 126 -0.98 -10.35 11.58
CA GLN A 126 -0.03 -9.34 11.10
C GLN A 126 -0.14 -8.06 11.94
N SER A 127 -1.37 -7.57 12.12
CA SER A 127 -1.63 -6.30 12.81
C SER A 127 -1.16 -6.35 14.26
N HIS A 128 -1.43 -7.44 14.98
CA HIS A 128 -0.92 -7.68 16.33
C HIS A 128 0.61 -7.76 16.36
N ALA A 129 1.24 -8.49 15.44
CA ALA A 129 2.70 -8.57 15.34
C ALA A 129 3.36 -7.22 15.03
N SER A 130 2.67 -6.34 14.29
CA SER A 130 3.14 -4.97 14.05
C SER A 130 2.96 -4.07 15.27
N ALA A 131 1.86 -4.27 16.02
CA ALA A 131 1.57 -3.51 17.22
C ALA A 131 2.53 -3.84 18.37
N SER A 132 2.88 -5.13 18.53
CA SER A 132 3.79 -5.58 19.59
C SER A 132 5.20 -5.02 19.47
N ARG A 133 5.63 -4.65 18.25
CA ARG A 133 6.95 -4.03 17.98
C ARG A 133 7.01 -2.53 18.27
N ARG A 134 5.88 -1.89 18.59
CA ARG A 134 5.86 -0.43 18.83
C ARG A 134 6.41 -0.10 20.21
N SER A 135 7.39 0.79 20.26
CA SER A 135 7.92 1.32 21.52
C SER A 135 6.90 2.25 22.21
N ALA A 136 7.15 2.59 23.48
CA ALA A 136 6.36 3.60 24.19
C ALA A 136 6.41 4.96 23.47
N ALA A 137 7.57 5.33 22.93
CA ALA A 137 7.76 6.54 22.14
C ALA A 137 6.90 6.53 20.86
N ASP A 138 6.86 5.42 20.11
CA ASP A 138 6.02 5.29 18.91
C ASP A 138 4.53 5.44 19.24
N ARG A 139 4.08 4.84 20.34
CA ARG A 139 2.69 4.94 20.81
C ARG A 139 2.34 6.38 21.18
N SER A 140 3.21 7.07 21.92
CA SER A 140 3.04 8.48 22.28
C SER A 140 2.99 9.39 21.05
N ALA A 141 3.92 9.20 20.10
CA ALA A 141 3.94 9.97 18.86
C ALA A 141 2.66 9.76 18.02
N ALA A 142 2.15 8.52 17.95
CA ALA A 142 0.90 8.22 17.27
C ALA A 142 -0.30 8.90 17.93
N ALA A 143 -0.37 8.90 19.28
CA ALA A 143 -1.43 9.57 20.03
C ALA A 143 -1.42 11.09 19.80
N LYS A 144 -0.26 11.74 19.92
CA LYS A 144 -0.08 13.18 19.64
C LYS A 144 -0.49 13.54 18.22
N LYS A 145 -0.09 12.72 17.24
CA LYS A 145 -0.49 12.89 15.83
C LYS A 145 -2.00 12.72 15.63
N GLY A 146 -2.60 11.75 16.30
CA GLY A 146 -4.05 11.52 16.28
C GLY A 146 -4.82 12.72 16.82
N TRP A 147 -4.41 13.25 17.98
CA TRP A 147 -4.99 14.44 18.58
C TRP A 147 -4.87 15.67 17.65
N ALA A 148 -3.68 15.92 17.09
CA ALA A 148 -3.47 17.02 16.16
C ALA A 148 -4.37 16.93 14.91
N THR A 149 -4.60 15.71 14.41
CA THR A 149 -5.49 15.46 13.28
C THR A 149 -6.95 15.75 13.62
N ARG A 150 -7.42 15.31 14.80
CA ARG A 150 -8.77 15.59 15.29
C ARG A 150 -8.99 17.08 15.51
N ARG A 151 -8.02 17.77 16.13
CA ARG A 151 -8.05 19.23 16.33
C ARG A 151 -8.18 19.97 14.99
N LYS A 152 -7.33 19.63 14.01
CA LYS A 152 -7.38 20.25 12.68
C LYS A 152 -8.73 20.03 11.98
N ALA A 153 -9.30 18.82 12.10
CA ALA A 153 -10.61 18.52 11.53
C ALA A 153 -11.75 19.29 12.23
N ALA A 154 -11.68 19.47 13.55
CA ALA A 154 -12.64 20.27 14.30
C ALA A 154 -12.56 21.76 13.92
N SER A 155 -11.36 22.33 13.83
CA SER A 155 -11.17 23.73 13.40
C SER A 155 -11.66 23.97 11.97
N ALA A 156 -11.44 23.03 11.04
CA ALA A 156 -11.95 23.15 9.67
C ALA A 156 -13.49 23.11 9.59
N ARG A 157 -14.16 22.37 10.48
CA ARG A 157 -15.62 22.35 10.59
C ARG A 157 -16.16 23.66 11.17
N HIS A 158 -15.43 24.28 12.08
CA HIS A 158 -15.84 25.54 12.69
C HIS A 158 -15.63 26.74 11.75
N ALA A 159 -14.65 26.68 10.85
CA ALA A 159 -14.37 27.72 9.86
C ALA A 159 -15.24 27.62 8.59
N SER A 160 -16.04 26.55 8.44
CA SER A 160 -16.98 26.36 7.33
C SER A 160 -18.44 26.60 7.75
N ARG A 161 -18.64 27.15 8.95
CA ARG A 161 -19.92 27.52 9.56
C ARG A 161 -19.96 29.03 9.68
#